data_AF-A0A8T5FXJ0-F1
#
_entry.id   AF-A0A8T5FXJ0-F1
#
_cell.length_a   1.000
_cell.length_b   1.000
_cell.length_c   1.000
_cell.angle_alpha   90.00
_cell.angle_beta   90.00
_cell.angle_gamma   90.00
#
_symmetry.space_group_name_H-M   'P 1'
#
loop_
_entity.id
_entity.type
_entity.pdbx_description
1 polymer ?
#
loop_
_entity_poly.entity_id
_entity_poly.type
_entity_poly.pdbx_seq_one_letter_code
_entity_poly.pdbx_strand_id
1 'polypeptide(L)'
;MKQKLIAHCGMNCAICIGYLREKNKCPGCKLQGKSDSKYFKKCSVKNCNVIKDNNWDYCSPKCEKFPCKRLKDLDKRYTIKYNMSMIDNLNFIEINGIKIFIEQQKSKYIKSKKIFCIHKKEYFDLK
;
A
#
# COMPACT_ATOMS: atom_id res chain seq x y z
N MET A 1 -9.79 2.65 -8.43
CA MET A 1 -8.47 2.18 -7.93
C MET A 1 -7.81 1.28 -8.97
N LYS A 2 -6.47 1.30 -9.08
CA LYS A 2 -5.69 0.52 -10.07
C LYS A 2 -4.67 -0.36 -9.37
N GLN A 3 -4.32 -1.53 -9.91
CA GLN A 3 -3.35 -2.47 -9.32
C GLN A 3 -1.98 -1.85 -9.03
N LYS A 4 -1.51 -0.95 -9.91
CA LYS A 4 -0.27 -0.19 -9.73
C LYS A 4 -0.24 0.72 -8.48
N LEU A 5 -1.39 0.93 -7.83
CA LEU A 5 -1.47 1.68 -6.57
C LEU A 5 -1.40 0.78 -5.34
N ILE A 6 -1.41 -0.55 -5.50
CA ILE A 6 -1.17 -1.46 -4.38
C ILE A 6 0.34 -1.61 -4.22
N ALA A 7 0.87 -1.12 -3.10
CA ALA A 7 2.29 -1.14 -2.82
C ALA A 7 2.78 -2.57 -2.49
N HIS A 8 4.09 -2.79 -2.62
CA HIS A 8 4.72 -4.07 -2.27
C HIS A 8 4.41 -4.50 -0.81
N CYS A 9 4.21 -3.55 0.10
CA CYS A 9 3.86 -3.84 1.50
C CYS A 9 2.37 -4.13 1.75
N GLY A 10 1.52 -4.22 0.72
CA GLY A 10 0.08 -4.42 0.89
C GLY A 10 -0.72 -3.15 1.17
N MET A 11 -0.07 -1.98 1.19
CA MET A 11 -0.77 -0.70 1.32
C MET A 11 -1.47 -0.33 0.02
N ASN A 12 -2.77 -0.05 0.08
CA ASN A 12 -3.47 0.63 -1.00
C ASN A 12 -3.10 2.11 -1.01
N CYS A 13 -2.19 2.54 -1.90
CA CYS A 13 -1.74 3.93 -1.94
C CYS A 13 -2.87 4.90 -2.28
N ALA A 14 -3.96 4.46 -2.94
CA ALA A 14 -5.07 5.34 -3.30
C ALA A 14 -5.76 5.98 -2.09
N ILE A 15 -5.71 5.33 -0.92
CA ILE A 15 -6.29 5.83 0.34
C ILE A 15 -5.23 6.50 1.26
N CYS A 16 -4.00 6.68 0.76
CA CYS A 16 -2.90 7.30 1.49
C CYS A 16 -2.87 8.82 1.31
N ILE A 17 -2.66 9.58 2.39
CA ILE A 17 -2.51 11.04 2.29
C ILE A 17 -1.32 11.45 1.41
N GLY A 18 -0.26 10.63 1.38
CA GLY A 18 0.88 10.87 0.49
C GLY A 18 0.49 10.88 -0.98
N TYR A 19 -0.49 10.07 -1.39
CA TYR A 19 -0.99 10.02 -2.77
C TYR A 19 -2.07 11.08 -3.04
N LEU A 20 -2.91 11.36 -2.05
CA LEU A 20 -4.04 12.28 -2.19
C LEU A 20 -3.62 13.77 -2.14
N ARG A 21 -2.54 14.10 -1.43
CA ARG A 21 -2.03 15.48 -1.32
C ARG A 21 -1.51 16.03 -2.65
N GLU A 22 -1.53 17.36 -2.78
CA GLU A 22 -1.05 18.06 -3.97
C GLU A 22 0.44 18.36 -3.91
N LYS A 23 0.90 18.98 -2.81
CA LYS A 23 2.32 19.30 -2.60
C LYS A 23 3.12 18.05 -2.19
N ASN A 24 4.32 17.89 -2.74
CA ASN A 24 5.22 16.76 -2.47
C ASN A 24 4.54 15.38 -2.64
N LYS A 25 3.66 15.26 -3.63
CA LYS A 25 2.85 14.06 -3.85
C LYS A 25 3.74 12.81 -4.02
N CYS A 26 3.36 11.76 -3.31
CA CYS A 26 3.92 10.42 -3.49
C CYS A 26 3.17 9.77 -4.65
N PRO A 27 3.85 9.35 -5.73
CA PRO A 27 3.20 8.73 -6.88
C PRO A 27 2.64 7.35 -6.56
N GLY A 28 3.10 6.70 -5.48
CA GLY A 28 2.80 5.30 -5.17
C GLY A 28 3.97 4.39 -5.52
N CYS A 29 4.19 3.33 -4.74
CA CYS A 29 5.45 2.59 -4.75
C CYS A 29 5.80 1.92 -6.10
N LYS A 30 4.79 1.44 -6.84
CA LYS A 30 4.97 0.79 -8.14
C LYS A 30 4.90 1.74 -9.33
N LEU A 31 4.65 3.03 -9.10
CA LEU A 31 4.59 4.02 -10.18
C LEU A 31 5.98 4.59 -10.41
N GLN A 32 6.46 4.47 -11.66
CA GLN A 32 7.68 5.13 -12.10
C GLN A 32 7.44 6.65 -12.17
N GLY A 33 8.34 7.41 -11.57
CA GLY A 33 8.31 8.85 -11.55
C GLY A 33 9.34 9.40 -10.57
N LYS A 34 10.02 10.48 -10.94
CA LYS A 34 10.84 11.27 -10.01
C LYS A 34 9.90 11.92 -9.01
N SER A 35 9.63 11.24 -7.91
CA SER A 35 9.08 11.89 -6.74
C SER A 35 10.24 12.43 -5.93
N ASP A 36 10.22 13.72 -5.61
CA ASP A 36 11.17 14.32 -4.66
C ASP A 36 10.85 13.96 -3.21
N SER A 37 9.79 13.17 -2.99
CA SER A 37 9.52 12.56 -1.70
C SER A 37 10.70 11.70 -1.25
N LYS A 38 11.39 12.17 -0.20
CA LYS A 38 12.41 11.40 0.52
C LYS A 38 11.88 10.01 0.93
N TYR A 39 10.59 9.91 1.25
CA TYR A 39 9.92 8.66 1.61
C TYR A 39 9.81 7.67 0.45
N PHE A 40 9.63 8.15 -0.78
CA PHE A 40 9.58 7.29 -1.97
C PHE A 40 10.96 6.70 -2.29
N LYS A 41 12.02 7.52 -2.23
CA LYS A 41 13.40 7.10 -2.56
C LYS A 41 13.98 6.12 -1.53
N LYS A 42 13.70 6.32 -0.24
CA LYS A 42 14.27 5.52 0.87
C LYS A 42 13.38 4.38 1.37
N CYS A 43 12.30 4.05 0.68
CA CYS A 43 11.38 3.00 1.13
C CYS A 43 12.07 1.63 1.19
N SER A 44 12.21 1.07 2.39
CA SER A 44 12.89 -0.20 2.63
C SER A 44 12.18 -1.40 2.00
N VAL A 45 10.85 -1.38 1.92
CA VAL A 45 10.08 -2.48 1.29
C VAL A 45 10.27 -2.46 -0.22
N LYS A 46 10.19 -1.28 -0.86
CA LYS A 46 10.49 -1.12 -2.30
C LYS A 46 11.91 -1.58 -2.65
N ASN A 47 12.85 -1.33 -1.74
CA ASN A 47 14.25 -1.70 -1.91
C ASN A 47 14.61 -3.08 -1.34
N CYS A 48 13.63 -3.92 -1.00
CA CYS A 48 13.89 -5.27 -0.51
C CYS A 48 14.44 -6.15 -1.64
N ASN A 49 15.65 -6.69 -1.46
CA ASN A 49 16.29 -7.53 -2.47
C ASN A 49 15.49 -8.81 -2.74
N VAL A 50 14.95 -9.47 -1.70
CA VAL A 50 14.14 -10.69 -1.89
C VAL A 50 12.98 -10.48 -2.86
N ILE A 51 12.30 -9.31 -2.79
CA ILE A 51 11.20 -8.99 -3.72
C ILE A 51 11.75 -8.81 -5.15
N LYS A 52 12.86 -8.09 -5.30
CA LYS A 52 13.48 -7.81 -6.61
C LYS A 52 14.02 -9.07 -7.27
N ASP A 53 14.79 -9.86 -6.51
CA ASP A 53 15.48 -11.06 -6.99
C ASP A 53 14.49 -12.14 -7.43
N ASN A 54 13.33 -12.22 -6.76
CA ASN A 54 12.25 -13.14 -7.14
C ASN A 54 11.22 -12.52 -8.11
N ASN A 55 11.44 -11.28 -8.56
CA ASN A 55 10.49 -10.52 -9.38
C ASN A 55 9.06 -10.51 -8.82
N TRP A 56 8.94 -10.41 -7.50
CA TRP A 56 7.63 -10.43 -6.84
C TRP A 56 6.96 -9.07 -6.88
N ASP A 57 5.66 -9.10 -7.13
CA ASP A 57 4.83 -7.91 -7.08
C ASP A 57 4.61 -7.40 -5.65
N TYR A 58 4.64 -8.28 -4.65
CA TYR A 58 4.31 -7.98 -3.26
C TYR A 58 5.26 -8.71 -2.30
N CYS A 59 5.35 -8.23 -1.06
CA CYS A 59 5.83 -9.07 0.03
C CYS A 59 4.92 -10.29 0.13
N SER A 60 5.50 -11.48 0.06
CA SER A 60 4.73 -12.73 0.06
C SER A 60 5.01 -13.54 1.33
N PRO A 61 4.00 -14.28 1.85
CA PRO A 61 4.19 -15.35 2.84
C PRO A 61 5.18 -16.43 2.40
N LYS A 62 5.47 -16.56 1.10
CA LYS A 62 6.52 -17.46 0.57
C LYS A 62 7.94 -17.03 0.92
N CYS A 63 8.13 -15.81 1.42
CA CYS A 63 9.43 -15.37 1.92
C CYS A 63 9.70 -16.01 3.28
N GLU A 64 10.84 -16.69 3.45
CA GLU A 64 11.26 -17.28 4.74
C GLU A 64 11.31 -16.26 5.90
N LYS A 65 11.53 -14.98 5.57
CA LYS A 65 11.58 -13.90 6.55
C LYS A 65 10.20 -13.32 6.86
N PHE A 66 9.12 -13.79 6.24
CA PHE A 66 7.78 -13.20 6.39
C PHE A 66 7.07 -13.69 7.67
N PRO A 67 6.41 -12.78 8.42
CA PRO A 67 6.52 -11.34 8.33
C PRO A 67 7.83 -10.86 8.98
N CYS A 68 8.62 -10.07 8.25
CA CYS A 68 9.93 -9.63 8.74
C CYS A 68 9.76 -8.49 9.75
N LYS A 69 10.77 -8.22 10.58
CA LYS A 69 10.74 -7.14 11.59
C LYS A 69 10.21 -5.81 11.02
N ARG A 70 10.72 -5.40 9.84
CA ARG A 70 10.29 -4.15 9.18
C ARG A 70 8.81 -4.14 8.81
N LEU A 71 8.29 -5.28 8.34
CA LEU A 71 6.87 -5.40 7.99
C LEU A 71 6.01 -5.41 9.25
N LYS A 72 6.42 -6.13 10.31
CA LYS A 72 5.76 -6.14 11.63
C LYS A 72 5.68 -4.73 12.23
N ASP A 73 6.76 -3.95 12.15
CA ASP A 73 6.80 -2.57 12.67
C ASP A 73 5.90 -1.62 11.85
N LEU A 74 5.83 -1.81 10.52
CA LEU A 74 4.90 -1.07 9.67
C LEU A 74 3.46 -1.43 10.02
N ASP A 75 3.17 -2.72 10.10
CA ASP A 75 1.85 -3.26 10.40
C ASP A 75 1.33 -2.76 11.75
N LYS A 76 2.11 -2.92 12.82
CA LYS A 76 1.77 -2.43 14.16
C LYS A 76 1.38 -0.94 14.16
N ARG A 77 2.14 -0.09 13.45
CA ARG A 77 1.81 1.34 13.34
C ARG A 77 0.48 1.58 12.62
N TYR A 78 0.21 0.85 11.55
CA TYR A 78 -1.02 1.03 10.77
C TYR A 78 -2.24 0.43 11.47
N THR A 79 -2.09 -0.70 12.15
CA THR A 79 -3.15 -1.31 12.96
C THR A 79 -3.54 -0.36 14.09
N ILE A 80 -2.57 0.12 14.87
CA ILE A 80 -2.83 1.03 16.01
C ILE A 80 -3.40 2.38 15.56
N LYS A 81 -2.82 3.03 14.54
CA LYS A 81 -3.21 4.39 14.16
C LYS A 81 -4.37 4.46 13.17
N TYR A 82 -4.50 3.45 12.31
CA TYR A 82 -5.36 3.52 11.14
C TYR A 82 -6.37 2.38 11.03
N ASN A 83 -6.34 1.40 11.95
CA ASN A 83 -7.19 0.21 11.94
C ASN A 83 -7.10 -0.56 10.60
N MET A 84 -5.86 -0.76 10.14
CA MET A 84 -5.56 -1.48 8.91
C MET A 84 -4.27 -2.29 9.08
N SER A 85 -4.32 -3.57 8.75
CA SER A 85 -3.18 -4.47 8.76
C SER A 85 -2.61 -4.63 7.35
N MET A 86 -1.30 -4.41 7.22
CA MET A 86 -0.54 -4.68 5.99
C MET A 86 -0.35 -6.17 5.79
N ILE A 87 -0.10 -6.91 6.87
CA ILE A 87 0.10 -8.36 6.82
C ILE A 87 -1.19 -9.05 6.37
N ASP A 88 -2.35 -8.63 6.88
CA ASP A 88 -3.64 -9.19 6.47
C ASP A 88 -3.94 -8.88 5.01
N ASN A 89 -3.65 -7.66 4.54
CA ASN A 89 -3.78 -7.33 3.12
C ASN A 89 -2.90 -8.23 2.24
N LEU A 90 -1.66 -8.50 2.66
CA LEU A 90 -0.73 -9.35 1.91
C LEU A 90 -1.19 -10.81 1.90
N ASN A 91 -1.62 -11.34 3.05
CA ASN A 91 -2.19 -12.68 3.15
C ASN A 91 -3.45 -12.80 2.28
N PHE A 92 -4.32 -11.79 2.31
CA PHE A 92 -5.51 -11.76 1.48
C PHE A 92 -5.17 -11.77 -0.01
N ILE A 93 -4.17 -10.99 -0.44
CA ILE A 93 -3.71 -10.95 -1.84
C ILE A 93 -3.10 -12.30 -2.26
N GLU A 94 -2.35 -12.97 -1.38
CA GLU A 94 -1.76 -14.28 -1.67
C GLU A 94 -2.85 -15.35 -1.86
N ILE A 95 -3.88 -15.35 -1.00
CA ILE A 95 -4.95 -16.36 -1.01
C ILE A 95 -5.98 -16.10 -2.13
N ASN A 96 -6.43 -14.85 -2.27
CA ASN A 96 -7.57 -14.49 -3.12
C ASN A 96 -7.17 -13.79 -4.42
N GLY A 97 -5.90 -13.39 -4.55
CA GLY A 97 -5.42 -12.63 -5.68
C GLY A 97 -5.75 -11.14 -5.60
N ILE A 98 -4.98 -10.36 -6.35
CA ILE A 98 -5.00 -8.90 -6.32
C ILE A 98 -6.30 -8.29 -6.85
N LYS A 99 -6.97 -8.92 -7.81
CA LYS A 99 -8.21 -8.41 -8.40
C LYS A 99 -9.32 -8.36 -7.35
N ILE A 100 -9.49 -9.45 -6.59
CA ILE A 100 -10.49 -9.54 -5.52
C ILE A 100 -10.17 -8.53 -4.42
N PHE A 101 -8.89 -8.39 -4.05
CA PHE A 101 -8.47 -7.38 -3.08
C PHE A 101 -8.85 -5.97 -3.53
N ILE A 102 -8.63 -5.60 -4.79
CA ILE A 102 -8.98 -4.27 -5.31
C ILE A 102 -10.49 -4.02 -5.22
N GLU A 103 -11.33 -4.99 -5.56
CA GLU A 103 -12.79 -4.83 -5.43
C GLU A 103 -13.23 -4.66 -3.98
N GLN A 104 -12.66 -5.46 -3.06
CA GLN A 104 -12.89 -5.29 -1.62
C GLN A 104 -12.47 -3.88 -1.13
N GLN A 105 -11.32 -3.39 -1.58
CA GLN A 105 -10.83 -2.05 -1.23
C GLN A 105 -11.71 -0.94 -1.80
N LYS A 106 -12.21 -1.09 -3.03
CA LYS A 106 -13.17 -0.13 -3.62
C LYS A 106 -14.45 -0.09 -2.80
N SER A 107 -15.05 -1.25 -2.50
CA SER A 107 -16.27 -1.35 -1.69
C SER A 107 -16.10 -0.70 -0.31
N LYS A 108 -14.93 -0.89 0.33
CA LYS A 108 -14.65 -0.36 1.67
C LYS A 108 -14.40 1.15 1.71
N TYR A 109 -13.79 1.73 0.68
CA TYR A 109 -13.22 3.09 0.77
C TYR A 109 -13.74 4.08 -0.28
N ILE A 110 -14.52 3.64 -1.27
CA ILE A 110 -15.14 4.53 -2.25
C ILE A 110 -16.61 4.71 -1.92
N LYS A 111 -17.06 5.96 -1.89
CA LYS A 111 -18.48 6.32 -1.81
C LYS A 111 -18.79 7.35 -2.87
N SER A 112 -19.67 7.00 -3.80
CA SER A 112 -20.03 7.84 -4.96
C SER A 112 -18.75 8.28 -5.72
N LYS A 113 -18.46 9.59 -5.80
CA LYS A 113 -17.27 10.14 -6.46
C LYS A 113 -16.14 10.50 -5.49
N LYS A 114 -16.13 9.93 -4.28
CA LYS A 114 -15.14 10.25 -3.24
C LYS A 114 -14.42 9.02 -2.72
N ILE A 115 -13.20 9.22 -2.22
CA ILE A 115 -12.32 8.21 -1.64
C ILE A 115 -11.94 8.58 -0.21
N PHE A 116 -12.08 7.62 0.71
CA PHE A 116 -11.71 7.81 2.10
C PHE A 116 -10.19 7.75 2.29
N CYS A 117 -9.62 8.75 2.95
CA CYS A 117 -8.22 8.76 3.35
C CYS A 117 -8.05 8.19 4.76
N ILE A 118 -7.33 7.08 4.90
CA ILE A 118 -7.18 6.42 6.21
C ILE A 118 -6.34 7.23 7.22
N HIS A 119 -5.50 8.15 6.73
CA HIS A 119 -4.62 8.96 7.59
C HIS A 119 -5.30 10.21 8.12
N LYS A 120 -6.23 10.78 7.33
CA LYS A 120 -6.98 11.99 7.67
C LYS A 120 -8.38 11.72 8.19
N LYS A 121 -8.89 10.50 7.97
CA LYS A 121 -10.24 10.06 8.35
C LYS A 121 -11.35 10.89 7.69
N GLU A 122 -11.10 11.35 6.47
CA GLU A 122 -12.02 12.16 5.67
C GLU A 122 -12.04 11.72 4.20
N TYR A 123 -13.04 12.19 3.46
CA TYR A 123 -13.21 11.88 2.04
C TYR A 123 -12.59 12.96 1.14
N PHE A 124 -11.88 12.51 0.11
CA PHE A 124 -11.33 13.34 -0.96
C PHE A 124 -12.05 13.05 -2.27
N ASP A 125 -12.10 14.00 -3.19
CA ASP A 125 -12.65 13.74 -4.52
C ASP A 125 -11.76 12.77 -5.30
N LEU A 126 -12.40 11.82 -5.99
CA LEU A 126 -11.72 10.91 -6.90
C LEU A 126 -11.23 11.72 -8.12
N LYS A 127 -9.91 11.86 -8.23
CA LYS A 127 -9.23 12.37 -9.43
C LYS A 127 -9.12 11.30 -10.52
#